data_AF-A0A7C4FXQ8-F1
#
_entry.id   AF-A0A7C4FXQ8-F1
#
_cell.length_a   1.000
_cell.length_b   1.000
_cell.length_c   1.000
_cell.angle_alpha   90.00
_cell.angle_beta   90.00
_cell.angle_gamma   90.00
#
_symmetry.space_group_name_H-M   'P 1'
#
loop_
_entity.id
_entity.type
_entity.pdbx_description
1 polymer ?
#
loop_
_entity_poly.entity_id
_entity_poly.type
_entity_poly.pdbx_seq_one_letter_code
_entity_poly.pdbx_strand_id
1 'polypeptide(L)'
;MSSGSFPKEANVQERSELSYAQAAARLDEILEKIERGEVDIDELSQLVAEAADLVTLLRKKITAAEMQIKTITERLEREEALPEEGPREDEVPF
;
A
#
# COMPACT_ATOMS: atom_id res chain seq x y z
N MET A 1 34.15 -33.20 -1.16
CA MET A 1 32.76 -32.99 -0.70
C MET A 1 32.80 -32.05 0.49
N SER A 2 32.49 -30.77 0.29
CA SER A 2 31.95 -29.94 1.36
C SER A 2 31.16 -28.84 0.68
N SER A 3 29.87 -29.10 0.53
CA SER A 3 28.90 -28.16 0.02
C SER A 3 28.65 -27.15 1.14
N GLY A 4 29.28 -25.98 1.06
CA GLY A 4 28.97 -24.86 1.94
C GLY A 4 27.64 -24.26 1.51
N SER A 5 26.57 -24.67 2.18
CA SER A 5 25.23 -24.10 2.05
C SER A 5 25.18 -22.67 2.62
N PHE A 6 24.43 -21.82 1.93
CA PHE A 6 24.21 -20.37 2.06
C PHE A 6 23.82 -19.85 3.46
N PRO A 7 23.78 -18.51 3.63
CA PRO A 7 22.50 -17.89 3.95
C PRO A 7 21.92 -17.17 2.74
N LYS A 8 20.69 -17.57 2.43
CA LYS A 8 19.87 -17.26 1.26
C LYS A 8 19.19 -15.92 1.51
N GLU A 9 19.39 -14.93 0.64
CA GLU A 9 18.43 -13.92 0.13
C GLU A 9 17.25 -13.43 1.02
N ALA A 10 17.39 -13.43 2.33
CA ALA A 10 16.34 -13.04 3.26
C ALA A 10 16.43 -11.54 3.54
N ASN A 11 15.93 -10.68 2.64
CA ASN A 11 15.48 -9.33 3.06
C ASN A 11 14.62 -8.53 2.06
N VAL A 12 14.32 -9.03 0.86
CA VAL A 12 13.58 -8.23 -0.13
C VAL A 12 12.07 -8.52 -0.12
N GLN A 13 11.65 -9.73 0.29
CA GLN A 13 10.24 -10.12 0.24
C GLN A 13 9.41 -9.71 1.47
N GLU A 14 9.99 -9.67 2.69
CA GLU A 14 9.23 -9.35 3.91
C GLU A 14 8.77 -7.88 3.99
N ARG A 15 9.53 -6.94 3.42
CA ARG A 15 9.11 -5.52 3.37
C ARG A 15 7.89 -5.28 2.50
N SER A 16 7.60 -6.16 1.54
CA SER A 16 6.40 -6.08 0.70
C SER A 16 5.11 -6.49 1.44
N GLU A 17 5.24 -7.16 2.59
CA GLU A 17 4.11 -7.65 3.39
C GLU A 17 3.69 -6.72 4.53
N LEU A 18 4.50 -5.72 4.87
CA LEU A 18 4.16 -4.76 5.92
C LEU A 18 2.84 -4.05 5.62
N SER A 19 1.95 -4.00 6.61
CA SER A 19 0.77 -3.13 6.56
C SER A 19 1.19 -1.65 6.59
N TYR A 20 0.28 -0.75 6.22
CA TYR A 20 0.55 0.69 6.31
C TYR A 20 0.94 1.09 7.74
N ALA A 21 0.19 0.63 8.74
CA ALA A 21 0.43 0.94 10.14
C ALA A 21 1.80 0.45 10.63
N GLN A 22 2.20 -0.76 10.24
CA GLN A 22 3.53 -1.29 10.61
C GLN A 22 4.66 -0.51 9.95
N ALA A 23 4.51 -0.15 8.67
CA ALA A 23 5.51 0.65 7.97
C ALA A 23 5.64 2.07 8.53
N ALA A 24 4.52 2.67 8.94
CA ALA A 24 4.50 3.98 9.61
C ALA A 24 5.16 3.92 11.00
N ALA A 25 4.80 2.94 11.82
CA ALA A 25 5.43 2.75 13.14
C ALA A 25 6.95 2.55 13.02
N ARG A 26 7.39 1.77 12.03
CA ARG A 26 8.83 1.59 11.77
C ARG A 26 9.52 2.88 11.36
N LEU A 27 8.86 3.72 10.57
CA LEU A 27 9.40 5.04 10.19
C LEU A 27 9.56 5.95 11.42
N ASP A 28 8.60 5.93 12.33
CA ASP A 28 8.66 6.69 13.59
C ASP A 28 9.82 6.22 14.47
N GLU A 29 10.04 4.90 14.60
CA GLU A 29 11.20 4.34 15.31
C GLU A 29 12.54 4.80 14.72
N ILE A 30 12.64 4.84 13.39
CA ILE A 30 13.84 5.30 12.70
C ILE A 30 14.08 6.78 13.00
N LEU A 31 13.04 7.62 12.93
CA LEU A 31 13.14 9.05 13.25
C LEU A 31 13.61 9.26 14.68
N GLU A 32 12.98 8.58 15.64
CA GLU A 32 13.34 8.70 17.06
C GLU A 32 14.80 8.28 17.32
N LYS A 33 15.27 7.24 16.60
CA LYS A 33 16.67 6.79 16.69
C LYS A 33 17.65 7.81 16.12
N ILE A 34 17.33 8.43 14.99
CA ILE A 34 18.15 9.48 14.37
C ILE A 34 18.18 10.73 15.26
N GLU A 35 17.05 11.14 15.81
CA GLU A 35 16.92 12.33 16.66
C GLU A 35 17.69 12.22 17.98
N ARG A 36 17.81 11.00 18.53
CA ARG A 36 18.66 10.74 19.71
C ARG A 36 20.15 11.01 19.44
N GLY A 37 20.59 11.00 18.18
CA GLY A 37 21.97 11.33 17.81
C GLY A 37 23.01 10.28 18.24
N GLU A 38 22.58 9.11 18.68
CA GLU A 38 23.45 8.00 19.13
C GLU A 38 23.88 7.07 17.97
N VAL A 39 23.50 7.40 16.74
CA VAL A 39 23.77 6.63 15.53
C VAL A 39 25.05 7.08 14.85
N ASP A 40 25.90 6.12 14.48
CA ASP A 40 27.09 6.39 13.67
C ASP A 40 26.73 6.66 12.19
N ILE A 41 27.71 7.07 11.39
CA ILE A 41 27.50 7.50 9.99
C ILE A 41 27.08 6.35 9.07
N ASP A 42 27.58 5.14 9.33
CA ASP A 42 27.26 3.97 8.52
C ASP A 42 25.83 3.50 8.83
N GLU A 43 25.47 3.48 10.10
CA GLU A 43 24.12 3.19 10.57
C GLU A 43 23.10 4.24 10.13
N LEU A 44 23.46 5.53 10.18
CA LEU A 44 22.62 6.62 9.69
C LEU A 44 22.28 6.41 8.20
N SER A 45 23.27 6.06 7.39
CA SER A 45 23.08 5.82 5.96
C SER A 45 22.12 4.65 5.70
N GLN A 46 22.19 3.58 6.49
CA GLN A 46 21.28 2.44 6.41
C GLN A 46 19.85 2.82 6.84
N LEU A 47 19.71 3.55 7.94
CA LEU A 47 18.41 4.01 8.46
C LEU A 47 17.69 4.94 7.47
N VAL A 48 18.43 5.85 6.83
CA VAL A 48 17.88 6.73 5.80
C VAL A 48 17.43 5.94 4.56
N ALA A 49 18.21 4.94 4.14
CA ALA A 49 17.82 4.07 3.03
C ALA A 49 16.55 3.26 3.36
N GLU A 50 16.46 2.70 4.58
CA GLU A 50 15.27 2.00 5.04
C GLU A 50 14.04 2.93 5.08
N ALA A 51 14.19 4.15 5.60
CA ALA A 51 13.13 5.14 5.64
C ALA A 51 12.62 5.50 4.23
N ALA A 52 13.52 5.66 3.25
CA ALA A 52 13.15 5.95 1.87
C ALA A 52 12.30 4.81 1.25
N ASP A 53 12.66 3.56 1.52
CA ASP A 53 11.89 2.39 1.08
C ASP A 53 10.51 2.33 1.75
N LEU A 54 10.42 2.62 3.05
CA LEU A 54 9.16 2.69 3.78
C LEU A 54 8.23 3.78 3.24
N VAL A 55 8.76 4.98 2.99
CA VAL A 55 7.97 6.08 2.40
C VAL A 55 7.44 5.68 1.02
N THR A 56 8.24 5.00 0.21
CA THR A 56 7.82 4.50 -1.11
C THR A 56 6.67 3.49 -0.98
N LEU A 57 6.77 2.57 -0.02
CA LEU A 57 5.71 1.60 0.29
C LEU A 57 4.41 2.28 0.74
N LEU A 58 4.50 3.24 1.67
CA LEU A 58 3.35 3.97 2.19
C LEU A 58 2.61 4.72 1.08
N ARG A 59 3.35 5.43 0.21
CA ARG A 59 2.77 6.11 -0.97
C ARG A 59 2.04 5.14 -1.89
N LYS A 60 2.67 3.99 -2.20
CA LYS A 60 2.06 2.95 -3.03
C LYS A 60 0.73 2.46 -2.43
N LYS A 61 0.65 2.27 -1.11
CA LYS A 61 -0.57 1.84 -0.43
C LYS A 61 -1.67 2.91 -0.47
N ILE A 62 -1.32 4.18 -0.26
CA ILE A 62 -2.27 5.29 -0.37
C ILE A 62 -2.86 5.35 -1.78
N THR A 63 -2.01 5.35 -2.81
CA THR A 63 -2.47 5.37 -4.20
C THR A 63 -3.34 4.15 -4.54
N ALA A 64 -2.99 2.97 -4.03
CA ALA A 64 -3.83 1.77 -4.22
C ALA A 64 -5.22 1.93 -3.58
N ALA A 65 -5.28 2.47 -2.37
CA ALA A 65 -6.55 2.73 -1.69
C ALA A 65 -7.39 3.78 -2.43
N GLU A 66 -6.78 4.87 -2.89
CA GLU A 66 -7.45 5.90 -3.69
C GLU A 66 -8.06 5.32 -4.97
N MET A 67 -7.32 4.47 -5.69
CA MET A 67 -7.82 3.79 -6.88
C MET A 67 -9.00 2.87 -6.56
N GLN A 68 -8.92 2.09 -5.48
CA GLN A 68 -10.01 1.21 -5.05
C GLN A 68 -11.28 1.99 -4.72
N ILE A 69 -11.16 3.10 -3.98
CA ILE A 69 -12.28 3.98 -3.68
C ILE A 69 -12.92 4.50 -4.96
N LYS A 70 -12.11 5.03 -5.89
CA LYS A 70 -12.59 5.54 -7.18
C LYS A 70 -13.37 4.49 -7.95
N THR A 71 -12.84 3.26 -8.06
CA THR A 71 -13.53 2.15 -8.72
C THR A 71 -14.85 1.78 -8.06
N ILE A 72 -14.91 1.78 -6.72
CA ILE A 72 -16.15 1.50 -5.99
C ILE A 72 -17.18 2.59 -6.27
N THR A 73 -16.80 3.87 -6.18
CA THR A 73 -17.69 4.99 -6.46
C THR A 73 -18.23 4.94 -7.90
N GLU A 74 -17.36 4.75 -8.90
CA GLU A 74 -17.78 4.63 -10.31
C GLU A 74 -18.75 3.47 -10.55
N ARG A 75 -18.59 2.36 -9.81
CA ARG A 75 -19.50 1.22 -9.90
C ARG A 75 -20.87 1.56 -9.31
N LEU A 76 -20.90 2.21 -8.14
CA LEU A 76 -22.15 2.62 -7.49
C LEU A 76 -22.93 3.62 -8.35
N GLU A 77 -22.26 4.61 -8.93
CA GLU A 77 -22.90 5.59 -9.85
C GLU A 77 -23.49 4.91 -11.09
N ARG A 78 -22.83 3.87 -11.63
CA ARG A 78 -23.32 3.12 -12.79
C ARG A 78 -24.54 2.26 -12.45
N GLU A 79 -24.58 1.68 -11.26
CA GLU A 79 -25.72 0.88 -10.77
C GLU A 79 -26.95 1.77 -10.54
N GLU A 80 -26.77 2.99 -10.02
CA GLU A 80 -27.85 3.99 -9.86
C GLU A 80 -28.36 4.57 -11.20
N ALA A 81 -27.51 4.63 -12.23
CA ALA A 81 -27.85 5.15 -13.55
C ALA A 81 -28.60 4.14 -14.45
N LEU A 82 -28.94 2.95 -13.96
CA LEU A 82 -29.82 2.02 -14.67
C LEU A 82 -31.24 2.61 -14.70
N PRO A 83 -31.79 2.95 -15.88
CA PRO A 83 -33.15 3.45 -15.94
C PRO A 83 -34.10 2.34 -15.48
N GLU A 84 -34.97 2.65 -14.51
CA GLU A 84 -36.21 1.91 -14.29
C GLU A 84 -36.86 1.75 -15.67
N GLU A 85 -37.04 0.51 -16.14
CA GLU A 85 -37.79 0.23 -17.37
C GLU A 85 -39.15 0.92 -17.24
N GLY A 86 -39.30 2.08 -17.91
CA GLY A 86 -40.57 2.79 -17.97
C GLY A 86 -41.66 1.87 -18.51
N PRO A 87 -42.93 2.07 -18.12
CA PRO A 87 -44.00 1.16 -18.46
C PRO A 87 -44.03 0.91 -19.97
N ARG A 88 -43.98 -0.37 -20.37
CA ARG A 88 -44.08 -0.78 -21.77
C ARG A 88 -45.39 -0.22 -22.33
N GLU A 89 -45.30 0.69 -23.30
CA GLU A 89 -46.46 1.34 -23.96
C GLU A 89 -47.34 0.36 -24.77
N ASP A 90 -47.06 -0.96 -24.71
CA ASP A 90 -47.76 -2.00 -25.46
C ASP A 90 -49.04 -2.54 -24.79
N GLU A 91 -49.48 -1.95 -23.67
CA GLU A 91 -50.82 -2.21 -23.11
C GLU A 91 -51.70 -0.95 -23.25
N VAL A 92 -52.10 -0.64 -24.48
CA VAL A 92 -53.29 0.18 -24.73
C VAL A 92 -54.40 -0.75 -25.24
N PRO A 93 -55.28 -1.26 -24.37
CA PRO A 93 -56.49 -1.94 -24.82
C PRO A 93 -57.38 -0.92 -25.53
N PHE A 94 -57.79 -1.26 -26.75
CA PHE A 94 -58.80 -0.55 -27.54
C PHE A 94 -60.15 -0.46 -26.79
#